data_AF-A0A1G9IWQ7-F1
#
_entry.id   AF-A0A1G9IWQ7-F1
#
_cell.length_a   1.000
_cell.length_b   1.000
_cell.length_c   1.000
_cell.angle_alpha   90.00
_cell.angle_beta   90.00
_cell.angle_gamma   90.00
#
_symmetry.space_group_name_H-M   'P 1'
#
loop_
_entity.id
_entity.type
_entity.pdbx_description
1 polymer ?
#
loop_
_entity_poly.entity_id
_entity_poly.type
_entity_poly.pdbx_seq_one_letter_code
_entity_poly.pdbx_strand_id
1 'polypeptide(L)' 'MLGLGIDEADEDEDVQIEINEVPFVAEKDFLTKHGKDFSLTFSDKKEVVLTALAA' A
#
# COMPACT_ATOMS: atom_id res chain seq x y z
N MET A 1 9.47 2.79 9.08
CA MET A 1 9.95 2.48 7.72
C MET A 1 8.99 1.44 7.16
N LEU A 2 8.28 1.72 6.07
CA LEU A 2 7.49 0.70 5.37
C LEU A 2 8.43 -0.03 4.40
N GLY A 3 8.52 -1.34 4.53
CA GLY A 3 9.19 -2.21 3.57
C GLY A 3 8.16 -2.85 2.67
N LEU A 4 8.33 -2.77 1.36
CA LEU A 4 7.55 -3.57 0.41
C LEU A 4 8.20 -4.95 0.32
N GLY A 5 7.51 -5.98 0.81
CA GLY A 5 7.92 -7.38 0.67
C GLY A 5 7.12 -8.09 -0.42
N ILE A 6 7.68 -9.15 -0.99
CA ILE A 6 6.93 -10.16 -1.75
C ILE A 6 6.60 -11.32 -0.78
N ASP A 7 6.18 -10.96 0.43
CA ASP A 7 5.83 -11.94 1.45
C ASP A 7 4.39 -12.42 1.23
N GLU A 8 4.08 -13.59 1.76
CA GLU A 8 2.72 -14.11 1.72
C GLU A 8 1.82 -13.22 2.59
N ALA A 9 0.69 -12.77 2.03
CA ALA A 9 -0.26 -11.94 2.77
C ALA A 9 -0.86 -12.75 3.92
N ASP A 10 -0.91 -12.18 5.12
CA ASP A 10 -1.64 -12.78 6.23
C ASP A 10 -3.14 -12.51 6.06
N GLU A 11 -3.92 -13.54 5.74
CA GLU A 11 -5.36 -13.40 5.45
C GLU A 11 -6.17 -12.81 6.62
N ASP A 12 -5.67 -12.90 7.86
CA ASP A 12 -6.36 -12.39 9.05
C ASP A 12 -6.00 -10.92 9.37
N GLU A 13 -4.77 -10.50 9.08
CA GLU A 13 -4.25 -9.17 9.43
C GLU A 13 -4.18 -8.19 8.25
N ASP A 14 -3.97 -8.71 7.04
CA ASP A 14 -3.79 -7.93 5.83
C ASP A 14 -5.08 -7.74 5.03
N VAL A 15 -5.14 -6.61 4.35
CA VAL A 15 -6.23 -6.27 3.44
C VAL A 15 -5.64 -5.92 2.08
N GLN A 16 -6.12 -6.60 1.06
CA GLN A 16 -5.83 -6.26 -0.33
C GLN A 16 -6.79 -5.18 -0.83
N ILE A 17 -6.22 -4.13 -1.40
CA ILE A 17 -6.92 -3.09 -2.17
C ILE A 17 -6.30 -2.97 -3.56
N GLU A 18 -6.98 -2.29 -4.47
CA GLU A 18 -6.46 -2.01 -5.81
C GLU A 18 -6.12 -0.52 -5.92
N ILE A 19 -4.88 -0.22 -6.32
CA ILE A 19 -4.40 1.14 -6.55
C ILE A 19 -3.88 1.21 -7.99
N ASN A 20 -4.50 2.00 -8.85
CA ASN A 20 -4.11 2.14 -10.26
C ASN A 20 -3.93 0.77 -10.97
N GLU A 21 -4.90 -0.15 -10.79
CA GLU A 21 -4.88 -1.53 -11.34
C GLU A 21 -3.78 -2.44 -10.77
N VAL A 22 -3.05 -1.99 -9.75
CA VAL A 22 -2.04 -2.78 -9.04
C VAL A 22 -2.62 -3.29 -7.71
N PRO A 23 -2.59 -4.62 -7.46
CA PRO A 23 -2.98 -5.15 -6.16
C PRO A 23 -1.97 -4.71 -5.10
N PHE A 24 -2.47 -4.06 -4.05
CA PHE A 24 -1.69 -3.58 -2.93
C PHE A 24 -2.23 -4.18 -1.64
N VAL A 25 -1.36 -4.86 -0.90
CA VAL A 25 -1.68 -5.51 0.37
C VAL A 25 -1.07 -4.69 1.50
N ALA A 26 -1.88 -4.39 2.51
CA ALA A 26 -1.43 -3.71 3.71
C ALA A 26 -2.26 -4.09 4.93
N GLU A 27 -1.66 -4.00 6.10
CA GLU A 27 -2.35 -4.17 7.38
C GLU A 27 -3.59 -3.29 7.48
N LYS A 28 -4.66 -3.83 8.06
CA LYS A 28 -5.93 -3.13 8.25
C LYS A 28 -5.79 -1.81 9.02
N ASP A 29 -4.89 -1.76 10.00
CA ASP A 29 -4.61 -0.57 10.80
C ASP A 29 -3.98 0.55 9.96
N PHE A 30 -3.13 0.19 8.99
CA PHE A 30 -2.53 1.15 8.06
C PHE A 30 -3.60 1.83 7.20
N LEU A 31 -4.50 1.03 6.62
CA LEU A 31 -5.61 1.53 5.81
C LEU A 31 -6.61 2.35 6.63
N THR A 32 -6.79 2.01 7.91
CA THR A 32 -7.68 2.78 8.80
C THR A 32 -7.07 4.14 9.15
N LYS A 33 -5.75 4.21 9.36
CA LYS A 33 -5.05 5.44 9.73
C LYS A 33 -4.85 6.40 8.56
N HIS A 34 -4.62 5.90 7.36
CA HIS A 34 -4.27 6.71 6.19
C HIS A 34 -5.36 6.75 5.11
N GLY A 35 -6.48 6.07 5.35
CA GLY A 35 -7.55 5.90 4.37
C GLY A 35 -7.20 4.85 3.31
N LYS A 36 -8.00 4.79 2.26
CA LYS A 36 -7.84 3.85 1.13
C LYS A 36 -7.49 4.54 -0.19
N ASP A 37 -7.54 5.87 -0.23
CA ASP A 37 -7.15 6.63 -1.40
C ASP A 37 -5.64 6.85 -1.37
N PHE A 38 -4.95 6.08 -2.21
CA PHE A 38 -3.51 6.19 -2.37
C PHE A 38 -3.15 6.44 -3.84
N SER A 39 -2.01 7.10 -4.04
CA SER A 39 -1.32 7.16 -5.33
C SER A 39 -0.02 6.38 -5.24
N LEU A 40 0.22 5.51 -6.22
CA LEU A 40 1.45 4.75 -6.36
C LEU A 40 2.22 5.28 -7.56
N THR A 41 3.47 5.67 -7.34
CA THR A 41 4.36 6.24 -8.36
C THR A 41 5.73 5.58 -8.32
N PHE A 42 6.38 5.47 -9.49
CA PHE A 42 7.74 4.98 -9.60
C PHE A 42 8.69 6.17 -9.77
N SER A 43 9.68 6.30 -8.90
CA SER A 43 10.67 7.37 -8.97
C SER A 43 11.80 7.02 -9.96
N ASP A 44 12.54 8.04 -10.43
CA ASP A 44 13.73 7.86 -11.28
C ASP A 44 14.84 7.02 -10.62
N LYS A 45 14.77 6.85 -9.29
CA LYS A 45 15.67 6.02 -8.50
C LYS A 45 15.21 4.56 -8.40
N LYS A 46 14.16 4.18 -9.13
CA LYS A 46 13.50 2.87 -9.07
C LYS A 46 12.88 2.58 -7.70
N GLU A 47 12.45 3.62 -7.00
CA GLU A 47 11.71 3.48 -5.74
C GLU A 47 10.21 3.46 -6.05
N VAL A 48 9.45 2.71 -5.26
CA VAL A 48 8.00 2.78 -5.25
C VAL A 48 7.59 3.77 -4.16
N VAL A 49 6.91 4.84 -4.56
CA VAL A 49 6.43 5.89 -3.66
C VAL A 49 4.92 5.78 -3.53
N LEU A 50 4.47 5.46 -2.32
CA LEU A 50 3.05 5.42 -1.95
C LEU A 50 2.68 6.72 -1.23
N THR A 51 1.68 7.42 -1.73
CA THR A 51 1.18 8.69 -1.17
C THR A 51 -0.28 8.54 -0.76
N ALA A 52 -0.60 8.79 0.51
CA ALA A 52 -1.98 8.90 0.96
C ALA A 52 -2.61 10.18 0.42
N LEU A 53 -3.78 10.07 -0.20
CA LEU A 53 -4.53 11.19 -0.77
C LEU A 53 -5.66 11.66 0.15
N ALA A 54 -6.06 10.83 1.12
CA ALA A 54 -6.96 11.20 2.20
C ALA A 54 -6.14 11.62 3.43
N ALA A 55 -6.51 12.75 4.02
CA ALA A 55 -5.92 13.30 5.25
C ALA A 55 -6.91 13.18 6.43
#